data_AF-A0A653DDV2-F1
#
_entry.id   AF-A0A653DDV2-F1
#
_cell.length_a   1.000
_cell.length_b   1.000
_cell.length_c   1.000
_cell.angle_alpha   90.00
_cell.angle_beta   90.00
_cell.angle_gamma   90.00
#
_symmetry.space_group_name_H-M   'P 1'
#
loop_
_entity.id
_entity.type
_entity.pdbx_description
1 polymer ?
#
loop_
_entity_poly.entity_id
_entity_poly.type
_entity_poly.pdbx_seq_one_letter_code
_entity_poly.pdbx_strand_id
1 'polypeptide(L)'
;VFLTVRILCFSNFVFRVNVKDFVSPNTQFKFIPINFQETKVKIKLRNMTRENIELGNVTPHNIKQLKRLNSVVFPVSYNDKFYKDVLEAGELAKLAYYNDIVVGAVCCRIDISEKSRRLYIMTLGCLYPYRKLGIGTMMVQHVLNFVEQDGNFDSIFL
;
A
#
# COMPACT_ATOMS: atom_id res chain seq x y z
N VAL A 1 3.76 15.14 -16.75
CA VAL A 1 3.29 15.73 -15.47
C VAL A 1 3.94 14.93 -14.35
N PHE A 2 4.80 15.56 -13.56
CA PHE A 2 5.63 14.89 -12.55
C PHE A 2 4.90 14.91 -11.21
N LEU A 3 4.68 13.75 -10.60
CA LEU A 3 4.08 13.66 -9.27
C LEU A 3 5.14 13.12 -8.30
N THR A 4 5.61 13.97 -7.41
CA THR A 4 6.53 13.60 -6.32
C THR A 4 5.70 12.97 -5.21
N VAL A 5 5.53 11.65 -5.22
CA VAL A 5 4.78 10.93 -4.18
C VAL A 5 5.72 10.60 -3.03
N ARG A 6 5.49 11.19 -1.85
CA ARG A 6 6.22 10.90 -0.62
C ARG A 6 5.64 9.63 0.02
N ILE A 7 5.94 8.47 -0.56
CA ILE A 7 5.55 7.18 0.02
C ILE A 7 6.43 6.93 1.25
N LEU A 8 5.90 7.17 2.45
CA LEU A 8 6.53 6.96 3.77
C LEU A 8 6.87 5.48 4.10
N CYS A 9 6.89 4.60 3.10
CA CYS A 9 7.32 3.21 3.24
C CYS A 9 8.85 3.04 3.16
N PHE A 10 9.56 4.03 2.60
CA PHE A 10 11.02 4.04 2.51
C PHE A 10 11.58 5.28 3.18
N SER A 11 12.48 5.09 4.14
CA SER A 11 13.33 6.17 4.63
C SER A 11 14.13 6.73 3.44
N ASN A 12 13.79 7.96 3.04
CA ASN A 12 14.52 8.83 2.10
C ASN A 12 14.83 8.27 0.69
N PHE A 13 13.82 7.85 -0.08
CA PHE A 13 13.93 7.77 -1.55
C PHE A 13 12.68 8.34 -2.23
N VAL A 14 12.87 9.22 -3.21
CA VAL A 14 11.82 9.74 -4.09
C VAL A 14 11.68 8.78 -5.27
N PHE A 15 10.51 8.18 -5.46
CA PHE A 15 10.23 7.31 -6.59
C PHE A 15 9.52 8.08 -7.71
N ARG A 16 9.90 7.78 -8.96
CA ARG A 16 9.24 8.25 -10.17
C ARG A 16 8.75 6.99 -10.91
N VAL A 17 7.44 6.79 -11.01
CA VAL A 17 6.86 5.61 -11.65
C VAL A 17 5.90 6.06 -12.75
N ASN A 18 6.03 5.50 -13.96
CA ASN A 18 5.16 5.79 -15.09
C ASN A 18 4.06 4.71 -15.15
N VAL A 19 2.83 5.10 -15.48
CA VAL A 19 1.66 4.19 -15.56
C VAL A 19 1.89 3.05 -16.56
N LYS A 20 2.74 3.26 -17.58
CA LYS A 20 3.09 2.24 -18.58
C LYS A 20 3.99 1.11 -18.06
N ASP A 21 4.66 1.30 -16.91
CA ASP A 21 5.58 0.31 -16.34
C ASP A 21 4.82 -0.84 -15.63
N PHE A 22 3.50 -0.70 -15.43
CA PHE A 22 2.66 -1.66 -14.70
C PHE A 22 2.10 -2.80 -15.57
N VAL A 23 2.18 -2.70 -16.90
CA VAL A 23 1.41 -3.56 -17.84
C VAL A 23 2.22 -4.76 -18.38
N SER A 24 3.35 -5.13 -17.76
CA SER A 24 4.16 -6.26 -18.23
C SER A 24 4.35 -7.34 -17.14
N PRO A 25 3.92 -8.61 -17.37
CA PRO A 25 3.98 -9.66 -16.35
C PRO A 25 5.38 -10.06 -15.88
N ASN A 26 6.45 -9.53 -16.50
CA ASN A 26 7.82 -9.99 -16.33
C ASN A 26 8.84 -8.88 -16.02
N THR A 27 8.41 -7.70 -15.56
CA THR A 27 9.37 -6.63 -15.22
C THR A 27 9.99 -6.89 -13.86
N GLN A 28 11.16 -7.53 -13.85
CA GLN A 28 12.08 -7.47 -12.72
C GLN A 28 12.49 -6.01 -12.50
N PHE A 29 12.08 -5.44 -11.37
CA PHE A 29 12.57 -4.15 -10.91
C PHE A 29 14.09 -4.23 -10.72
N LYS A 30 14.85 -3.72 -11.70
CA LYS A 30 16.31 -3.54 -11.57
C LYS A 30 16.57 -2.35 -10.65
N PHE A 31 16.89 -2.67 -9.40
CA PHE A 31 17.49 -1.72 -8.47
C PHE A 31 18.95 -1.49 -8.89
N ILE A 32 19.32 -0.25 -9.18
CA ILE A 32 20.73 0.14 -9.32
C ILE A 32 21.20 0.55 -7.92
N PRO A 33 22.12 -0.19 -7.27
CA PRO A 33 22.65 0.22 -5.98
C PRO A 33 23.69 1.33 -6.16
N ILE A 34 23.62 2.36 -5.32
CA ILE A 34 24.73 3.30 -5.10
C ILE A 34 25.60 2.68 -4.00
N ASN A 35 26.80 2.22 -4.39
CA ASN A 35 27.93 1.75 -3.56
C ASN A 35 27.57 1.11 -2.20
N PHE A 36 27.34 -0.20 -2.23
CA PHE A 36 27.38 -1.05 -1.05
C PHE A 36 28.39 -2.17 -1.31
N GLN A 37 29.42 -2.28 -0.47
CA GLN A 37 30.42 -3.35 -0.63
C GLN A 37 29.75 -4.72 -0.40
N GLU A 38 30.00 -5.64 -1.33
CA GLU A 38 29.45 -7.00 -1.30
C GLU A 38 30.02 -7.81 -0.13
N THR A 39 29.32 -7.85 0.99
CA THR A 39 29.47 -8.97 1.93
C THR A 39 28.59 -10.13 1.46
N LYS A 40 29.22 -11.17 0.87
CA LYS A 40 28.56 -12.44 0.53
C LYS A 40 28.09 -13.16 1.78
N VAL A 41 26.83 -12.98 2.15
CA VAL A 41 26.17 -13.79 3.18
C VAL A 41 25.61 -15.04 2.49
N LYS A 42 26.16 -16.22 2.79
CA LYS A 42 25.57 -17.51 2.40
C LYS A 42 24.30 -17.74 3.24
N ILE A 43 23.14 -17.45 2.67
CA ILE A 43 21.85 -17.74 3.30
C ILE A 43 21.50 -19.20 2.99
N LYS A 44 21.56 -20.05 4.03
CA LYS A 44 21.05 -21.43 3.98
C LYS A 44 19.52 -21.34 3.77
N LEU A 45 19.01 -21.81 2.63
CA LEU A 45 17.57 -21.90 2.39
C LEU A 45 16.95 -22.80 3.49
N ARG A 46 16.36 -22.17 4.49
CA ARG A 46 15.40 -22.84 5.37
C ARG A 46 14.13 -23.00 4.54
N ASN A 47 13.53 -24.19 4.54
CA ASN A 47 12.21 -24.41 3.96
C ASN A 47 11.23 -23.41 4.59
N MET A 48 10.93 -22.36 3.83
CA MET A 48 10.10 -21.25 4.28
C MET A 48 8.67 -21.75 4.21
N THR A 49 8.04 -21.97 5.36
CA THR A 49 6.59 -22.07 5.47
C THR A 49 6.01 -20.91 4.68
N ARG A 50 5.15 -21.17 3.69
CA ARG A 50 4.54 -20.12 2.86
C ARG A 50 3.92 -19.08 3.79
N GLU A 51 4.51 -17.90 3.87
CA GLU A 51 4.00 -16.79 4.67
C GLU A 51 2.63 -16.44 4.10
N ASN A 52 1.57 -16.55 4.92
CA ASN A 52 0.23 -16.27 4.46
C ASN A 52 -0.02 -14.77 4.57
N ILE A 53 -0.13 -14.11 3.42
CA ILE A 53 -0.46 -12.69 3.33
C ILE A 53 -1.83 -12.60 2.68
N GLU A 54 -2.73 -11.84 3.29
CA GLU A 54 -4.11 -11.69 2.80
C GLU A 54 -4.66 -10.28 3.06
N LEU A 55 -5.69 -9.91 2.31
CA LEU A 55 -6.44 -8.67 2.51
C LEU A 55 -7.79 -8.96 3.13
N GLY A 56 -8.12 -8.25 4.20
CA GLY A 56 -9.42 -8.31 4.84
C GLY A 56 -10.15 -6.95 4.84
N ASN A 57 -11.46 -7.00 5.00
CA ASN A 57 -12.30 -5.81 5.04
C ASN A 57 -12.10 -5.02 6.33
N VAL A 58 -12.18 -3.70 6.23
CA VAL A 58 -12.37 -2.86 7.42
C VAL A 58 -13.82 -2.98 7.87
N THR A 59 -14.03 -3.23 9.16
CA THR A 59 -15.35 -3.41 9.78
C THR A 59 -15.42 -2.61 11.08
N PRO A 60 -16.63 -2.34 11.61
CA PRO A 60 -16.77 -1.69 12.92
C PRO A 60 -16.06 -2.45 14.06
N HIS A 61 -15.88 -3.77 13.91
CA HIS A 61 -15.21 -4.60 14.90
C HIS A 61 -13.68 -4.40 14.91
N ASN A 62 -13.06 -4.26 13.72
CA ASN A 62 -11.61 -4.13 13.58
C ASN A 62 -11.12 -2.69 13.42
N ILE A 63 -12.01 -1.68 13.36
CA ILE A 63 -11.64 -0.28 13.14
C ILE A 63 -10.63 0.27 14.17
N LYS A 64 -10.67 -0.23 15.42
CA LYS A 64 -9.70 0.16 16.45
C LYS A 64 -8.28 -0.33 16.13
N GLN A 65 -8.15 -1.48 15.46
CA GLN A 65 -6.85 -1.98 14.98
C GLN A 65 -6.30 -1.06 13.90
N LEU A 66 -7.14 -0.62 12.96
CA LEU A 66 -6.76 0.38 11.95
C LEU A 66 -6.32 1.70 12.58
N LYS A 67 -7.07 2.22 13.56
CA LYS A 67 -6.70 3.44 14.33
C LYS A 67 -5.32 3.29 14.96
N ARG A 68 -5.08 2.17 15.65
CA ARG A 68 -3.79 1.90 16.29
C ARG A 68 -2.67 1.77 15.27
N LEU A 69 -2.90 1.06 14.17
CA LEU A 69 -1.93 0.88 13.10
C LEU A 69 -1.52 2.23 12.51
N ASN A 70 -2.48 3.07 12.12
CA ASN A 70 -2.19 4.38 11.55
C ASN A 70 -1.39 5.28 12.51
N SER A 71 -1.69 5.23 13.82
CA SER A 71 -0.95 6.01 14.84
C SER A 71 0.52 5.60 15.00
N VAL A 72 0.86 4.36 14.64
CA VAL A 72 2.23 3.83 14.72
C VAL A 72 2.96 4.03 13.39
N VAL A 73 2.25 3.85 12.28
CA VAL A 73 2.83 3.90 10.93
C VAL A 73 3.04 5.34 10.45
N PHE A 74 2.14 6.26 10.79
CA PHE A 74 2.17 7.63 10.31
C PHE A 74 2.44 8.63 11.45
N PRO A 75 3.21 9.70 11.19
CA PRO A 75 3.48 10.74 12.19
C PRO A 75 2.29 11.68 12.42
N VAL A 76 1.19 11.50 11.69
CA VAL A 76 -0.02 12.33 11.75
C VAL A 76 -1.19 11.53 12.31
N SER A 77 -2.03 12.19 13.09
CA SER A 77 -3.26 11.60 13.63
C SER A 77 -4.45 11.95 12.76
N TYR A 78 -5.21 10.93 12.35
CA TYR A 78 -6.46 11.11 11.61
C TYR A 78 -7.63 11.30 12.57
N ASN A 79 -8.59 12.13 12.18
CA ASN A 79 -9.77 12.42 12.99
C ASN A 79 -10.83 11.29 12.89
N ASP A 80 -11.86 11.34 13.74
CA ASP A 80 -12.93 10.33 13.72
C ASP A 80 -13.75 10.34 12.43
N LYS A 81 -13.83 11.48 11.72
CA LYS A 81 -14.52 11.55 10.42
C LYS A 81 -13.85 10.64 9.40
N PHE A 82 -12.52 10.67 9.31
CA PHE A 82 -11.75 9.77 8.43
C PHE A 82 -12.13 8.30 8.67
N TYR A 83 -12.20 7.85 9.93
CA TYR A 83 -12.52 6.46 10.23
C TYR A 83 -13.98 6.08 9.98
N LYS A 84 -14.91 7.05 10.03
CA LYS A 84 -16.30 6.84 9.60
C LYS A 84 -16.36 6.65 8.08
N ASP A 85 -15.72 7.55 7.33
CA ASP A 85 -15.66 7.49 5.87
C ASP A 85 -15.02 6.18 5.38
N VAL A 86 -13.99 5.68 6.09
CA VAL A 86 -13.34 4.40 5.79
C VAL A 86 -14.27 3.19 5.98
N LEU A 87 -15.19 3.23 6.96
CA LEU A 87 -16.16 2.14 7.16
C LEU A 87 -17.17 2.06 6.01
N GLU A 88 -17.42 3.18 5.33
CA GLU A 88 -18.33 3.26 4.18
C GLU A 88 -17.61 3.00 2.84
N ALA A 89 -16.27 2.96 2.85
CA ALA A 89 -15.46 2.87 1.64
C ALA A 89 -15.45 1.48 0.96
N GLY A 90 -15.90 0.43 1.66
CA GLY A 90 -15.98 -0.93 1.11
C GLY A 90 -14.63 -1.44 0.58
N GLU A 91 -14.59 -1.79 -0.71
CA GLU A 91 -13.39 -2.34 -1.38
C GLU A 91 -12.20 -1.38 -1.43
N LEU A 92 -12.43 -0.08 -1.22
CA LEU A 92 -11.38 0.94 -1.20
C LEU A 92 -10.59 0.97 0.11
N ALA A 93 -11.01 0.22 1.13
CA ALA A 93 -10.33 0.11 2.40
C ALA A 93 -10.07 -1.36 2.76
N LYS A 94 -8.80 -1.72 2.90
CA LYS A 94 -8.37 -3.07 3.26
C LYS A 94 -7.34 -3.05 4.38
N LEU A 95 -7.46 -4.00 5.29
CA LEU A 95 -6.41 -4.40 6.22
C LEU A 95 -5.56 -5.47 5.56
N ALA A 96 -4.24 -5.39 5.75
CA ALA A 96 -3.32 -6.42 5.33
C ALA A 96 -2.91 -7.28 6.52
N TYR A 97 -3.10 -8.58 6.38
CA TYR A 97 -2.80 -9.58 7.38
C TYR A 97 -1.55 -10.34 6.98
N TYR A 98 -0.73 -10.67 7.98
CA TYR A 98 0.41 -11.55 7.85
C TYR A 98 0.30 -12.60 8.95
N ASN A 99 0.06 -13.86 8.57
CA ASN A 99 -0.26 -14.96 9.49
C ASN A 99 -1.34 -14.55 10.53
N ASP A 100 -2.49 -14.09 10.03
CA ASP A 100 -3.67 -13.66 10.82
C ASP A 100 -3.49 -12.40 11.68
N ILE A 101 -2.32 -11.75 11.63
CA ILE A 101 -2.04 -10.51 12.36
C ILE A 101 -2.19 -9.31 11.42
N VAL A 102 -2.96 -8.29 11.84
CA VAL A 102 -3.05 -7.02 11.11
C VAL A 102 -1.71 -6.29 11.18
N VAL A 103 -1.05 -6.14 10.02
CA VAL A 103 0.28 -5.53 9.90
C VAL A 103 0.34 -4.36 8.93
N GLY A 104 -0.69 -4.16 8.11
CA GLY A 104 -0.79 -3.01 7.21
C GLY A 104 -2.23 -2.62 6.92
N ALA A 105 -2.39 -1.49 6.24
CA ALA A 105 -3.66 -1.06 5.72
C ALA A 105 -3.50 -0.14 4.50
N VAL A 106 -4.49 -0.18 3.64
CA VAL A 106 -4.70 0.80 2.57
C VAL A 106 -6.11 1.37 2.69
N CYS A 107 -6.24 2.69 2.59
CA CYS A 107 -7.52 3.38 2.59
C CYS A 107 -7.53 4.40 1.47
N CYS A 108 -8.49 4.27 0.56
CA CYS A 108 -8.67 5.15 -0.58
C CYS A 108 -10.03 5.85 -0.52
N ARG A 109 -10.13 6.96 -1.23
CA ARG A 109 -11.36 7.72 -1.42
C ARG A 109 -11.48 8.10 -2.89
N ILE A 110 -12.69 8.02 -3.42
CA ILE A 110 -12.99 8.55 -4.76
C ILE A 110 -13.14 10.06 -4.62
N ASP A 111 -12.32 10.79 -5.35
CA ASP A 111 -12.39 12.24 -5.47
C ASP A 111 -13.01 12.60 -6.83
N ILE A 112 -14.21 13.19 -6.78
CA ILE A 112 -14.96 13.61 -7.97
C ILE A 112 -14.90 15.13 -8.02
N SER A 113 -14.16 15.65 -8.99
CA SER A 113 -14.16 17.06 -9.36
C SER A 113 -14.92 17.24 -10.67
N GLU A 114 -15.35 18.47 -10.99
CA GLU A 114 -16.18 18.80 -12.16
C GLU A 114 -15.70 18.22 -13.51
N LYS A 115 -14.40 17.92 -13.63
CA LYS A 115 -13.76 17.43 -14.87
C LYS A 115 -12.99 16.12 -14.71
N SER A 116 -12.92 15.55 -13.51
CA SER A 116 -12.17 14.31 -13.33
C SER A 116 -12.61 13.48 -12.13
N ARG A 117 -12.69 12.17 -12.32
CA ARG A 117 -12.86 11.15 -11.29
C ARG A 117 -11.51 10.51 -11.00
N ARG A 118 -10.99 10.77 -9.80
CA ARG A 118 -9.65 10.35 -9.39
C ARG A 118 -9.74 9.47 -8.16
N LEU A 119 -8.80 8.53 -8.03
CA LEU A 119 -8.68 7.74 -6.81
C LEU A 119 -7.58 8.34 -5.92
N TYR A 120 -7.98 8.86 -4.77
CA TYR A 120 -7.08 9.36 -3.76
C TYR A 120 -6.74 8.25 -2.76
N ILE A 121 -5.50 7.81 -2.73
CA ILE A 121 -5.00 6.96 -1.66
C ILE A 121 -4.77 7.89 -0.46
N MET A 122 -5.50 7.71 0.64
CA MET A 122 -5.35 8.54 1.84
C MET A 122 -4.23 8.02 2.73
N THR A 123 -4.20 6.70 2.93
CA THR A 123 -3.20 6.02 3.73
C THR A 123 -2.79 4.72 3.07
N LEU A 124 -1.48 4.49 2.97
CA LEU A 124 -0.92 3.21 2.56
C LEU A 124 0.33 2.95 3.37
N GLY A 125 0.32 1.87 4.16
CA GLY A 125 1.48 1.54 4.97
C GLY A 125 1.35 0.24 5.73
N CYS A 126 2.50 -0.27 6.16
CA CYS A 126 2.61 -1.41 7.05
C CYS A 126 3.64 -1.14 8.17
N LEU A 127 3.52 -1.92 9.24
CA LEU A 127 4.44 -1.93 10.36
C LEU A 127 5.87 -2.19 9.87
N TYR A 128 6.83 -1.46 10.44
CA TYR A 128 8.24 -1.51 10.05
C TYR A 128 8.83 -2.94 9.94
N PRO A 129 8.58 -3.87 10.90
CA PRO A 129 9.12 -5.23 10.82
C PRO A 129 8.62 -6.07 9.65
N TYR A 130 7.48 -5.69 9.04
CA TYR A 130 6.83 -6.44 7.96
C TYR A 130 7.03 -5.78 6.58
N ARG A 131 7.93 -4.79 6.50
CA ARG A 131 8.32 -4.17 5.23
C ARG A 131 9.18 -5.14 4.42
N LYS A 132 9.19 -4.97 3.09
CA LYS A 132 9.92 -5.82 2.12
C LYS A 132 9.47 -7.28 2.05
N LEU A 133 8.29 -7.61 2.60
CA LEU A 133 7.64 -8.93 2.49
C LEU A 133 6.53 -8.97 1.41
N GLY A 134 6.44 -7.97 0.52
CA GLY A 134 5.43 -7.93 -0.55
C GLY A 134 4.04 -7.42 -0.13
N ILE A 135 3.81 -7.11 1.15
CA ILE A 135 2.53 -6.60 1.67
C ILE A 135 2.10 -5.29 1.00
N GLY A 136 3.04 -4.35 0.84
CA GLY A 136 2.77 -3.09 0.15
C GLY A 136 2.38 -3.30 -1.32
N THR A 137 3.06 -4.23 -1.99
CA THR A 137 2.75 -4.60 -3.39
C THR A 137 1.34 -5.16 -3.51
N MET A 138 0.95 -6.07 -2.61
CA MET A 138 -0.41 -6.62 -2.58
C MET A 138 -1.47 -5.52 -2.41
N MET A 139 -1.28 -4.60 -1.47
CA MET A 139 -2.23 -3.49 -1.25
C MET A 139 -2.36 -2.58 -2.46
N VAL A 140 -1.25 -2.22 -3.11
CA VAL A 140 -1.26 -1.41 -4.34
C VAL A 140 -1.92 -2.17 -5.48
N GLN A 141 -1.62 -3.47 -5.64
CA GLN A 141 -2.20 -4.29 -6.70
C GLN A 141 -3.72 -4.38 -6.56
N HIS A 142 -4.23 -4.54 -5.33
CA HIS A 142 -5.67 -4.53 -5.06
C HIS A 142 -6.33 -3.22 -5.52
N VAL A 143 -5.72 -2.09 -5.21
CA VAL A 143 -6.21 -0.76 -5.62
C VAL A 143 -6.19 -0.61 -7.15
N LEU A 144 -5.14 -1.07 -7.81
CA LEU A 144 -5.02 -1.00 -9.27
C LEU A 144 -6.05 -1.89 -9.97
N ASN A 145 -6.23 -3.12 -9.48
CA ASN A 145 -7.24 -4.03 -10.00
C ASN A 145 -8.65 -3.44 -9.84
N PHE A 146 -8.95 -2.79 -8.71
CA PHE A 146 -10.22 -2.09 -8.51
C PHE A 146 -10.44 -1.00 -9.56
N VAL A 147 -9.41 -0.18 -9.83
CA VAL A 147 -9.47 0.89 -10.82
C VAL A 147 -9.64 0.34 -12.24
N GLU A 148 -8.93 -0.73 -12.58
CA GLU A 148 -9.01 -1.39 -13.88
C GLU A 148 -10.41 -2.00 -14.12
N GLN A 149 -10.99 -2.63 -13.09
CA GLN A 149 -12.33 -3.22 -13.17
C GLN A 149 -13.45 -2.16 -13.29
N ASP A 150 -13.31 -1.03 -12.59
CA ASP A 150 -14.27 0.07 -12.67
C ASP A 150 -14.18 0.81 -14.03
N GLY A 151 -12.96 1.00 -14.54
CA GLY A 151 -12.71 1.57 -15.87
C GLY A 151 -13.00 3.07 -16.02
N ASN A 152 -13.49 3.74 -14.99
CA ASN A 152 -13.91 5.15 -15.04
C ASN A 152 -13.09 6.06 -14.11
N PHE A 153 -11.76 5.87 -14.07
CA PHE A 153 -10.85 6.73 -13.30
C PHE A 153 -9.82 7.38 -14.23
N ASP A 154 -9.65 8.69 -14.10
CA ASP A 154 -8.67 9.44 -14.89
C ASP A 154 -7.25 9.28 -14.35
N SER A 155 -7.10 9.14 -13.03
CA SER A 155 -5.80 9.04 -12.37
C SER A 155 -5.90 8.56 -10.92
N ILE A 156 -4.77 8.10 -10.39
CA ILE A 156 -4.57 7.72 -8.99
C ILE A 156 -3.51 8.65 -8.39
N PHE A 157 -3.71 9.14 -7.17
CA PHE A 157 -2.76 10.01 -6.47
C PHE A 157 -2.73 9.74 -4.95
N LEU A 158 -1.65 10.18 -4.28
CA LEU A 158 -1.38 10.07 -2.83
C LEU A 158 -0.77 11.38 -2.34
#